data_AF-A0A836SVY7-F1
#
_entry.id   AF-A0A836SVY7-F1
#
_cell.length_a   1.000
_cell.length_b   1.000
_cell.length_c   1.000
_cell.angle_alpha   90.00
_cell.angle_beta   90.00
_cell.angle_gamma   90.00
#
_symmetry.space_group_name_H-M   'P 1'
#
loop_
_entity.id
_entity.type
_entity.pdbx_description
1 polymer ?
#
loop_
_entity_poly.entity_id
_entity_poly.type
_entity_poly.pdbx_seq_one_letter_code
_entity_poly.pdbx_strand_id
1 'polypeptide(L)'
;MVSLEQIANGEIDITGDEAGDFWEVVQRGSATRSKVAHNWLHHATEENYDNWYLGSQYEEGLSTSRFEITPGVTVTQSYGMLYTGGIVSQAWDAVMGMGSTGLQKLARAVFHASTFETAFHNQTNEYELLRYSTGDYVYEDTNYMLIAEFARRAQSQSRLAAIYERVDQWAADADSGFYAGSVVATNADVDLDGEDEFLLFNDRLMALFGRCGGRIIGVWRRNLFNGEVVQMAGNPVSYPGTSTEEEGAYSVETNGEVVAYRTSCLKDWWAVDTNGQGTLQYVNMDFAFTNLGDGWLMVSTDGCVRKAVTLQADASVLEVSYELGGALSNGVLYVRNGFAPDLWGLLLYGQTHLGPENHTGGVMYLVNTTYYNRAEVSLAYQDGPHAAQFNALATDDDPAKGVDFDTVAMRNQAQTHQVEIFGTGSFSFALGFTVRPADWDGDGMPNSYEDQYAFLSPTNAADAGQDYDGDGVLNVEEYIAGTDPASAADFSCLSGRNAPTGIVIRFQARPRRQYRIWYANDELVEATWSNATPDPITVSVEQTYEWVDDGSTTEPDPNDPSLHTRFYRLNTRLPE
;
A
#
# COMPACT_ATOMS: atom_id res chain seq x y z
N MET A 1 33.36 -21.71 -43.66
CA MET A 1 32.90 -21.50 -42.28
C MET A 1 32.09 -22.72 -41.90
N VAL A 2 32.34 -23.28 -40.73
CA VAL A 2 31.68 -24.47 -40.20
C VAL A 2 30.42 -24.03 -39.45
N SER A 3 29.26 -24.65 -39.70
CA SER A 3 28.04 -24.34 -38.93
C SER A 3 27.96 -25.15 -37.63
N LEU A 4 27.19 -24.64 -36.67
CA LEU A 4 26.94 -25.31 -35.38
C LEU A 4 26.21 -26.65 -35.56
N GLU A 5 25.30 -26.76 -36.54
CA GLU A 5 24.65 -28.04 -36.86
C GLU A 5 25.63 -29.08 -37.39
N GLN A 6 26.59 -28.67 -38.23
CA GLN A 6 27.60 -29.59 -38.76
C GLN A 6 28.54 -30.12 -37.66
N ILE A 7 28.82 -29.28 -36.64
CA ILE A 7 29.56 -29.71 -35.44
C ILE A 7 28.73 -30.68 -34.60
N ALA A 8 27.45 -30.38 -34.36
CA ALA A 8 26.57 -31.20 -33.52
C ALA A 8 26.29 -32.59 -34.11
N ASN A 9 26.23 -32.70 -35.45
CA ASN A 9 26.02 -33.96 -36.16
C ASN A 9 27.29 -34.78 -36.37
N GLY A 10 28.45 -34.29 -35.92
CA GLY A 10 29.73 -34.97 -36.10
C GLY A 10 30.18 -35.04 -37.57
N GLU A 11 29.86 -34.03 -38.37
CA GLU A 11 30.15 -33.99 -39.81
C GLU A 11 31.49 -33.32 -40.13
N ILE A 12 32.22 -32.88 -39.10
CA ILE A 12 33.50 -32.17 -39.24
C ILE A 12 34.64 -33.15 -39.01
N ASP A 13 35.39 -33.42 -40.07
CA ASP A 13 36.61 -34.21 -40.04
C ASP A 13 37.73 -33.40 -39.38
N ILE A 14 37.96 -33.64 -38.10
CA ILE A 14 39.02 -32.98 -37.32
C ILE A 14 40.31 -33.81 -37.33
N THR A 15 40.24 -35.09 -37.68
CA THR A 15 41.40 -35.99 -37.71
C THR A 15 42.08 -36.06 -39.08
N GLY A 16 41.42 -35.57 -40.13
CA GLY A 16 41.91 -35.51 -41.50
C GLY A 16 41.79 -36.84 -42.25
N ASP A 17 40.85 -37.71 -41.87
CA ASP A 17 40.66 -39.05 -42.45
C ASP A 17 39.52 -39.12 -43.47
N GLU A 18 38.95 -37.97 -43.81
CA GLU A 18 37.80 -37.76 -44.70
C GLU A 18 36.46 -38.31 -44.17
N ALA A 19 36.39 -38.66 -42.89
CA ALA A 19 35.15 -39.00 -42.17
C ALA A 19 34.81 -37.93 -41.11
N GLY A 20 33.53 -37.69 -40.89
CA GLY A 20 33.09 -36.75 -39.86
C GLY A 20 33.32 -37.30 -38.45
N ASP A 21 33.89 -36.47 -37.57
CA ASP A 21 34.16 -36.81 -36.17
C ASP A 21 33.15 -36.15 -35.22
N PHE A 22 32.68 -36.91 -34.23
CA PHE A 22 31.98 -36.33 -33.10
C PHE A 22 32.96 -35.60 -32.19
N TRP A 23 32.62 -34.37 -31.82
CA TRP A 23 33.40 -33.63 -30.83
C TRP A 23 33.26 -34.32 -29.48
N GLU A 24 34.30 -35.05 -29.09
CA GLU A 24 34.32 -35.75 -27.81
C GLU A 24 34.15 -34.72 -26.66
N VAL A 25 33.14 -34.94 -25.81
CA VAL A 25 33.06 -34.22 -24.54
C VAL A 25 34.16 -34.77 -23.65
N VAL A 26 35.31 -34.10 -23.64
CA VAL A 26 36.35 -34.35 -22.63
C VAL A 26 35.84 -33.77 -21.30
N GLN A 27 35.11 -34.57 -20.53
CA GLN A 27 34.77 -34.24 -19.15
C GLN A 27 36.06 -34.24 -18.32
N ARG A 28 36.62 -33.05 -18.07
CA ARG A 28 37.85 -32.86 -17.28
C ARG A 28 37.61 -32.99 -15.76
N GLY A 29 36.48 -33.55 -15.36
CA GLY A 29 35.99 -33.51 -13.99
C GLY A 29 35.58 -32.10 -13.57
N SER A 30 34.68 -32.00 -12.61
CA SER A 30 34.49 -30.78 -11.83
C SER A 30 35.64 -30.68 -10.84
N ALA A 31 36.73 -30.02 -11.24
CA ALA A 31 37.74 -29.63 -10.25
C ALA A 31 37.03 -28.78 -9.19
N THR A 32 37.07 -29.22 -7.92
CA THR A 32 36.68 -28.40 -6.77
C THR A 32 37.68 -27.26 -6.67
N ARG A 33 37.49 -26.23 -7.49
CA ARG A 33 38.16 -24.95 -7.31
C ARG A 33 37.33 -24.17 -6.33
N SER A 34 37.96 -23.63 -5.29
CA SER A 34 37.33 -22.65 -4.42
C SER A 34 36.71 -21.57 -5.31
N LYS A 35 35.48 -21.14 -5.01
CA LYS A 35 34.92 -19.95 -5.65
C LYS A 35 35.79 -18.77 -5.18
N VAL A 36 36.73 -18.35 -6.02
CA VAL A 36 37.60 -17.21 -5.71
C VAL A 36 36.97 -15.99 -6.38
N ALA A 37 36.67 -14.97 -5.57
CA ALA A 37 36.18 -13.69 -6.08
C ALA A 37 37.27 -12.95 -6.87
N HIS A 38 36.90 -11.82 -7.48
CA HIS A 38 37.89 -10.90 -8.05
C HIS A 38 38.93 -10.50 -6.99
N ASN A 39 40.19 -10.25 -7.38
CA ASN A 39 41.29 -10.03 -6.43
C ASN A 39 41.01 -8.92 -5.41
N TRP A 40 40.27 -7.88 -5.80
CA TRP A 40 39.80 -6.85 -4.86
C TRP A 40 38.87 -7.47 -3.81
N LEU A 41 37.73 -8.01 -4.24
CA LEU A 41 36.74 -8.59 -3.34
C LEU A 41 37.30 -9.73 -2.47
N HIS A 42 38.18 -10.56 -3.01
CA HIS A 42 38.84 -11.62 -2.27
C HIS A 42 39.81 -11.07 -1.21
N HIS A 43 40.44 -9.91 -1.44
CA HIS A 43 41.29 -9.24 -0.46
C HIS A 43 40.45 -8.55 0.62
N ALA A 44 39.46 -7.76 0.17
CA ALA A 44 38.49 -7.06 0.98
C ALA A 44 37.74 -7.94 1.98
N THR A 45 37.54 -9.21 1.63
CA THR A 45 36.82 -10.16 2.49
C THR A 45 37.79 -11.03 3.30
N GLU A 46 39.07 -10.68 3.37
CA GLU A 46 40.12 -11.47 4.03
C GLU A 46 40.16 -12.93 3.52
N GLU A 47 40.04 -13.09 2.20
CA GLU A 47 40.01 -14.39 1.51
C GLU A 47 38.78 -15.26 1.84
N ASN A 48 37.82 -14.73 2.62
CA ASN A 48 36.58 -15.39 2.96
C ASN A 48 35.37 -14.46 2.81
N TYR A 49 34.64 -14.61 1.70
CA TYR A 49 33.48 -13.78 1.37
C TYR A 49 32.41 -13.75 2.49
N ASP A 50 32.30 -14.80 3.30
CA ASP A 50 31.36 -14.86 4.42
C ASP A 50 31.66 -13.80 5.50
N ASN A 51 32.89 -13.30 5.59
CA ASN A 51 33.29 -12.28 6.56
C ASN A 51 32.47 -10.99 6.40
N TRP A 52 32.04 -10.65 5.20
CA TRP A 52 31.18 -9.48 5.00
C TRP A 52 29.78 -9.67 5.62
N TYR A 53 29.21 -10.87 5.59
CA TYR A 53 27.88 -11.10 6.18
C TYR A 53 27.93 -11.49 7.66
N LEU A 54 28.88 -12.35 8.02
CA LEU A 54 29.03 -12.93 9.36
C LEU A 54 29.95 -12.11 10.27
N GLY A 55 30.74 -11.20 9.70
CA GLY A 55 31.75 -10.42 10.41
C GLY A 55 33.05 -11.18 10.60
N SER A 56 34.08 -10.42 10.95
CA SER A 56 35.40 -10.94 11.32
C SER A 56 36.00 -10.05 12.42
N GLN A 57 37.30 -10.20 12.70
CA GLN A 57 38.03 -9.24 13.54
C GLN A 57 38.32 -7.90 12.81
N TYR A 58 38.11 -7.85 11.50
CA TYR A 58 38.36 -6.72 10.60
C TYR A 58 37.10 -6.25 9.86
N GLU A 59 35.98 -6.98 9.93
CA GLU A 59 34.75 -6.58 9.25
C GLU A 59 33.53 -6.61 10.19
N GLU A 60 32.70 -5.58 10.09
CA GLU A 60 31.40 -5.54 10.76
C GLU A 60 30.45 -6.59 10.17
N GLY A 61 29.98 -7.52 10.99
CA GLY A 61 29.05 -8.55 10.52
C GLY A 61 27.61 -8.04 10.42
N LEU A 62 27.07 -7.94 9.21
CA LEU A 62 25.66 -7.60 8.96
C LEU A 62 24.69 -8.45 9.78
N SER A 63 24.91 -9.76 9.88
CA SER A 63 24.05 -10.66 10.66
C SER A 63 23.99 -10.31 12.15
N THR A 64 25.04 -9.69 12.67
CA THR A 64 25.14 -9.24 14.07
C THR A 64 24.76 -7.78 14.27
N SER A 65 24.67 -7.00 13.19
CA SER A 65 24.34 -5.58 13.24
C SER A 65 22.94 -5.33 13.80
N ARG A 66 22.82 -4.23 14.54
CA ARG A 66 21.60 -3.73 15.16
C ARG A 66 21.43 -2.29 14.70
N PHE A 67 20.52 -2.09 13.76
CA PHE A 67 20.31 -0.78 13.15
C PHE A 67 19.58 0.18 14.10
N GLU A 68 19.74 1.45 13.85
CA GLU A 68 19.11 2.50 14.63
C GLU A 68 17.65 2.72 14.19
N ILE A 69 16.76 2.93 15.16
CA ILE A 69 15.37 3.36 14.95
C ILE A 69 15.35 4.89 14.88
N THR A 70 15.98 5.53 15.86
CA THR A 70 16.29 6.96 15.92
C THR A 70 17.76 7.14 16.30
N PRO A 71 18.38 8.31 16.06
CA PRO A 71 19.80 8.50 16.34
C PRO A 71 20.17 8.11 17.79
N GLY A 72 21.04 7.11 17.95
CA GLY A 72 21.49 6.59 19.25
C GLY A 72 20.58 5.53 19.90
N VAL A 73 19.47 5.13 19.26
CA VAL A 73 18.56 4.08 19.74
C VAL A 73 18.52 2.94 18.72
N THR A 74 18.92 1.74 19.12
CA THR A 74 18.98 0.57 18.23
C THR A 74 17.87 -0.43 18.46
N VAL A 75 17.50 -1.15 17.40
CA VAL A 75 16.59 -2.29 17.47
C VAL A 75 17.05 -3.37 18.47
N THR A 76 16.08 -4.04 19.09
CA THR A 76 16.33 -5.06 20.13
C THR A 76 16.79 -6.42 19.57
N GLN A 77 16.64 -6.65 18.26
CA GLN A 77 17.12 -7.87 17.60
C GLN A 77 18.22 -7.54 16.57
N SER A 78 19.17 -8.45 16.34
CA SER A 78 20.11 -8.25 15.23
C SER A 78 19.43 -8.53 13.90
N TYR A 79 19.99 -8.02 12.81
CA TYR A 79 19.47 -8.23 11.47
C TYR A 79 19.32 -9.72 11.14
N GLY A 80 20.34 -10.52 11.48
CA GLY A 80 20.34 -11.97 11.33
C GLY A 80 20.63 -12.46 9.91
N MET A 81 20.15 -13.65 9.58
CA MET A 81 20.35 -14.29 8.28
C MET A 81 19.10 -15.06 7.90
N LEU A 82 18.69 -14.95 6.63
CA LEU A 82 17.48 -15.59 6.12
C LEU A 82 17.46 -17.09 6.46
N TYR A 83 16.31 -17.58 6.93
CA TYR A 83 16.07 -18.96 7.38
C TYR A 83 16.90 -19.43 8.60
N THR A 84 17.66 -18.53 9.23
CA THR A 84 18.54 -18.86 10.36
C THR A 84 18.24 -18.01 11.61
N GLY A 85 17.43 -16.96 11.46
CA GLY A 85 16.96 -16.11 12.56
C GLY A 85 17.22 -14.61 12.33
N GLY A 86 16.83 -13.81 13.31
CA GLY A 86 16.89 -12.33 13.28
C GLY A 86 15.77 -11.67 12.47
N ILE A 87 15.82 -10.34 12.40
CA ILE A 87 14.80 -9.49 11.78
C ILE A 87 14.53 -9.90 10.32
N VAL A 88 15.57 -10.18 9.54
CA VAL A 88 15.43 -10.55 8.12
C VAL A 88 14.65 -11.85 7.92
N SER A 89 14.81 -12.83 8.83
CA SER A 89 14.03 -14.07 8.77
C SER A 89 12.58 -13.84 9.20
N GLN A 90 12.36 -13.06 10.26
CA GLN A 90 11.01 -12.78 10.76
C GLN A 90 10.18 -11.98 9.75
N ALA A 91 10.78 -10.95 9.13
CA ALA A 91 10.11 -10.19 8.09
C ALA A 91 9.77 -11.07 6.88
N TRP A 92 10.65 -11.99 6.49
CA TRP A 92 10.36 -12.94 5.41
C TRP A 92 9.24 -13.92 5.78
N ASP A 93 9.26 -14.48 6.99
CA ASP A 93 8.22 -15.39 7.47
C ASP A 93 6.85 -14.70 7.53
N ALA A 94 6.80 -13.44 8.00
CA ALA A 94 5.60 -12.61 7.98
C ALA A 94 5.06 -12.43 6.55
N VAL A 95 5.93 -12.05 5.60
CA VAL A 95 5.56 -11.88 4.18
C VAL A 95 5.03 -13.19 3.58
N MET A 96 5.69 -14.31 3.87
CA MET A 96 5.32 -15.61 3.32
C MET A 96 4.09 -16.23 3.99
N GLY A 97 3.75 -15.79 5.21
CA GLY A 97 2.56 -16.20 5.96
C GLY A 97 1.26 -15.55 5.51
N MET A 98 1.33 -14.46 4.72
CA MET A 98 0.16 -13.71 4.25
C MET A 98 -0.79 -14.54 3.37
N GLY A 99 -2.09 -14.31 3.52
CA GLY A 99 -3.15 -14.92 2.72
C GLY A 99 -3.43 -14.19 1.40
N SER A 100 -3.34 -12.86 1.35
CA SER A 100 -3.59 -12.09 0.14
C SER A 100 -2.41 -12.13 -0.84
N THR A 101 -2.61 -12.78 -1.99
CA THR A 101 -1.57 -12.86 -3.04
C THR A 101 -1.22 -11.50 -3.66
N GLY A 102 -2.17 -10.57 -3.74
CA GLY A 102 -1.95 -9.22 -4.25
C GLY A 102 -1.09 -8.39 -3.30
N LEU A 103 -1.48 -8.34 -2.02
CA LEU A 103 -0.75 -7.61 -0.99
C LEU A 103 0.64 -8.22 -0.75
N GLN A 104 0.76 -9.54 -0.78
CA GLN A 104 2.03 -10.25 -0.65
C GLN A 104 3.04 -9.86 -1.75
N LYS A 105 2.61 -9.55 -2.98
CA LYS A 105 3.52 -9.06 -4.03
C LYS A 105 4.18 -7.74 -3.63
N LEU A 106 3.40 -6.81 -3.09
CA LEU A 106 3.90 -5.52 -2.62
C LEU A 106 4.81 -5.70 -1.39
N ALA A 107 4.41 -6.54 -0.43
CA ALA A 107 5.23 -6.87 0.74
C ALA A 107 6.60 -7.46 0.36
N ARG A 108 6.62 -8.37 -0.64
CA ARG A 108 7.86 -8.90 -1.23
C ARG A 108 8.68 -7.83 -1.93
N ALA A 109 8.05 -6.86 -2.59
CA ALA A 109 8.78 -5.76 -3.21
C ALA A 109 9.48 -4.88 -2.15
N VAL A 110 8.83 -4.61 -1.02
CA VAL A 110 9.46 -3.93 0.13
C VAL A 110 10.67 -4.71 0.63
N PHE A 111 10.50 -6.01 0.90
CA PHE A 111 11.57 -6.87 1.38
C PHE A 111 12.75 -6.98 0.39
N HIS A 112 12.48 -7.14 -0.90
CA HIS A 112 13.53 -7.27 -1.91
C HIS A 112 14.23 -5.93 -2.21
N ALA A 113 13.54 -4.80 -2.08
CA ALA A 113 14.14 -3.48 -2.30
C ALA A 113 15.17 -3.13 -1.22
N SER A 114 15.04 -3.70 -0.03
CA SER A 114 15.91 -3.44 1.13
C SER A 114 16.99 -4.50 1.34
N THR A 115 16.86 -5.71 0.78
CA THR A 115 17.73 -6.85 1.11
C THR A 115 18.83 -7.06 0.07
N PHE A 116 20.08 -7.22 0.52
CA PHE A 116 21.20 -7.65 -0.32
C PHE A 116 21.69 -9.06 0.07
N GLU A 117 22.26 -9.78 -0.89
CA GLU A 117 22.87 -11.10 -0.64
C GLU A 117 24.13 -11.03 0.24
N THR A 118 24.74 -9.85 0.39
CA THR A 118 25.96 -9.62 1.18
C THR A 118 25.90 -8.28 1.93
N ALA A 119 26.86 -8.02 2.81
CA ALA A 119 27.13 -6.67 3.30
C ALA A 119 28.23 -6.03 2.45
N PHE A 120 28.12 -4.74 2.18
CA PHE A 120 29.19 -3.97 1.55
C PHE A 120 29.95 -3.21 2.63
N HIS A 121 31.26 -3.03 2.49
CA HIS A 121 32.10 -2.33 3.47
C HIS A 121 32.82 -1.12 2.86
N ASN A 122 33.08 -0.09 3.67
CA ASN A 122 33.82 1.10 3.24
C ASN A 122 35.32 0.84 3.21
N GLN A 123 35.75 0.04 2.25
CA GLN A 123 37.13 -0.39 2.12
C GLN A 123 38.09 0.75 1.78
N THR A 124 39.21 0.86 2.52
CA THR A 124 40.14 2.01 2.46
C THR A 124 41.56 1.69 2.01
N ASN A 125 42.00 0.42 2.04
CA ASN A 125 43.42 0.05 1.89
C ASN A 125 43.74 -0.91 0.72
N GLU A 126 42.85 -1.03 -0.27
CA GLU A 126 42.93 -2.09 -1.29
C GLU A 126 43.73 -1.76 -2.57
N TYR A 127 44.57 -0.73 -2.55
CA TYR A 127 45.35 -0.36 -3.75
C TYR A 127 46.57 -1.27 -3.99
N GLU A 128 46.95 -2.10 -3.01
CA GLU A 128 48.14 -2.97 -3.06
C GLU A 128 47.77 -4.46 -3.08
N LEU A 129 47.04 -4.88 -4.11
CA LEU A 129 46.66 -6.29 -4.38
C LEU A 129 47.83 -7.17 -4.86
N LEU A 130 49.07 -6.81 -4.53
CA LEU A 130 50.26 -7.56 -4.89
C LEU A 130 50.22 -8.93 -4.21
N ARG A 131 50.58 -9.98 -4.94
CA ARG A 131 50.60 -11.36 -4.45
C ARG A 131 51.96 -11.99 -4.65
N TYR A 132 52.34 -12.86 -3.72
CA TYR A 132 53.47 -13.76 -3.91
C TYR A 132 53.14 -14.79 -5.01
N SER A 133 54.17 -15.48 -5.52
CA SER A 133 53.97 -16.60 -6.45
C SER A 133 53.18 -17.77 -5.83
N THR A 134 53.05 -17.79 -4.50
CA THR A 134 52.21 -18.75 -3.76
C THR A 134 50.72 -18.44 -3.88
N GLY A 135 50.35 -17.21 -4.25
CA GLY A 135 48.97 -16.73 -4.33
C GLY A 135 48.55 -15.84 -3.17
N ASP A 136 49.31 -15.84 -2.07
CA ASP A 136 49.06 -15.05 -0.86
C ASP A 136 49.26 -13.55 -1.14
N TYR A 137 48.48 -12.69 -0.51
CA TYR A 137 48.68 -11.25 -0.61
C TYR A 137 49.95 -10.81 0.14
N VAL A 138 50.71 -9.91 -0.48
CA VAL A 138 51.89 -9.29 0.13
C VAL A 138 51.47 -8.37 1.28
N TYR A 139 50.32 -7.73 1.13
CA TYR A 139 49.71 -6.84 2.10
C TYR A 139 48.33 -7.38 2.44
N GLU A 140 48.14 -7.87 3.66
CA GLU A 140 46.86 -8.41 4.14
C GLU A 140 45.88 -7.27 4.48
N ASP A 141 44.58 -7.52 4.34
CA ASP A 141 43.56 -6.62 4.91
C ASP A 141 43.47 -6.85 6.42
N THR A 142 43.76 -5.81 7.19
CA THR A 142 43.86 -5.86 8.66
C THR A 142 43.15 -4.68 9.31
N ASN A 143 42.43 -3.89 8.53
CA ASN A 143 41.73 -2.70 9.00
C ASN A 143 40.29 -3.07 9.35
N TYR A 144 39.81 -2.60 10.50
CA TYR A 144 38.40 -2.76 10.81
C TYR A 144 37.54 -1.83 9.94
N MET A 145 36.66 -2.38 9.10
CA MET A 145 35.71 -1.59 8.30
C MET A 145 34.27 -1.78 8.79
N LEU A 146 33.51 -0.69 8.63
CA LEU A 146 32.07 -0.66 8.88
C LEU A 146 31.30 -0.95 7.60
N ILE A 147 30.06 -1.42 7.78
CA ILE A 147 29.13 -1.60 6.68
C ILE A 147 28.95 -0.24 5.96
N ALA A 148 29.05 -0.28 4.64
CA ALA A 148 28.86 0.86 3.77
C ALA A 148 27.46 1.46 3.99
N GLU A 149 27.41 2.79 4.05
CA GLU A 149 26.19 3.53 4.44
C GLU A 149 24.99 3.20 3.57
N PHE A 150 25.15 3.09 2.25
CA PHE A 150 24.02 2.76 1.36
C PHE A 150 23.45 1.37 1.68
N ALA A 151 24.31 0.41 2.04
CA ALA A 151 23.90 -0.93 2.39
C ALA A 151 23.20 -0.94 3.75
N ARG A 152 23.76 -0.25 4.74
CA ARG A 152 23.16 -0.05 6.07
C ARG A 152 21.76 0.55 5.98
N ARG A 153 21.61 1.63 5.18
CA ARG A 153 20.35 2.34 4.99
C ARG A 153 19.29 1.50 4.29
N ALA A 154 19.66 0.70 3.30
CA ALA A 154 18.71 -0.20 2.65
C ALA A 154 18.33 -1.36 3.59
N GLN A 155 19.30 -2.09 4.16
CA GLN A 155 19.00 -3.31 4.92
C GLN A 155 18.27 -3.05 6.24
N SER A 156 18.39 -1.86 6.84
CA SER A 156 17.59 -1.52 8.01
C SER A 156 16.07 -1.50 7.73
N GLN A 157 15.67 -1.36 6.47
CA GLN A 157 14.27 -1.28 6.05
C GLN A 157 13.61 -2.64 5.82
N SER A 158 14.35 -3.75 5.79
CA SER A 158 13.76 -5.08 5.55
C SER A 158 12.68 -5.43 6.57
N ARG A 159 12.78 -4.86 7.77
CA ARG A 159 11.82 -4.98 8.86
C ARG A 159 10.42 -4.45 8.48
N LEU A 160 10.34 -3.38 7.69
CA LEU A 160 9.08 -2.75 7.26
C LEU A 160 8.20 -3.66 6.39
N ALA A 161 8.76 -4.72 5.82
CA ALA A 161 7.97 -5.71 5.08
C ALA A 161 6.98 -6.47 6.01
N ALA A 162 7.28 -6.59 7.30
CA ALA A 162 6.42 -7.25 8.28
C ALA A 162 5.09 -6.51 8.51
N ILE A 163 5.05 -5.19 8.29
CA ILE A 163 3.83 -4.36 8.40
C ILE A 163 2.67 -4.97 7.63
N TYR A 164 2.96 -5.55 6.46
CA TYR A 164 1.95 -6.08 5.56
C TYR A 164 1.23 -7.31 6.10
N GLU A 165 1.83 -8.06 7.02
CA GLU A 165 1.14 -9.15 7.73
C GLU A 165 -0.03 -8.59 8.57
N ARG A 166 0.20 -7.47 9.27
CA ARG A 166 -0.85 -6.81 10.03
C ARG A 166 -1.96 -6.25 9.13
N VAL A 167 -1.60 -5.72 7.96
CA VAL A 167 -2.56 -5.23 6.97
C VAL A 167 -3.38 -6.39 6.38
N ASP A 168 -2.76 -7.54 6.11
CA ASP A 168 -3.43 -8.75 5.63
C ASP A 168 -4.45 -9.27 6.66
N GLN A 169 -4.04 -9.34 7.94
CA GLN A 169 -4.93 -9.73 9.04
C GLN A 169 -6.11 -8.77 9.17
N TRP A 170 -5.87 -7.45 9.14
CA TRP A 170 -6.93 -6.44 9.16
C TRP A 170 -7.92 -6.64 8.01
N ALA A 171 -7.43 -6.86 6.80
CA ALA A 171 -8.27 -7.03 5.63
C ALA A 171 -9.15 -8.29 5.72
N ALA A 172 -8.60 -9.41 6.20
CA ALA A 172 -9.34 -10.65 6.41
C ALA A 172 -10.44 -10.49 7.47
N ASP A 173 -10.13 -9.85 8.60
CA ASP A 173 -11.11 -9.54 9.65
C ASP A 173 -12.22 -8.62 9.12
N ALA A 174 -11.87 -7.60 8.34
CA ALA A 174 -12.82 -6.68 7.71
C ALA A 174 -13.71 -7.40 6.67
N ASP A 175 -13.17 -8.30 5.86
CA ASP A 175 -13.94 -9.16 4.93
C ASP A 175 -14.94 -10.07 5.68
N SER A 176 -14.59 -10.52 6.90
CA SER A 176 -15.49 -11.34 7.73
C SER A 176 -16.63 -10.54 8.38
N GLY A 177 -16.60 -9.20 8.29
CA GLY A 177 -17.56 -8.30 8.94
C GLY A 177 -17.22 -7.98 10.39
N PHE A 178 -16.04 -8.36 10.88
CA PHE A 178 -15.65 -8.18 12.29
C PHE A 178 -15.64 -6.70 12.71
N TYR A 179 -15.31 -5.79 11.79
CA TYR A 179 -15.25 -4.35 12.05
C TYR A 179 -16.50 -3.57 11.61
N ALA A 180 -17.60 -4.23 11.21
CA ALA A 180 -18.80 -3.56 10.70
C ALA A 180 -19.34 -2.53 11.71
N GLY A 181 -19.52 -1.27 11.27
CA GLY A 181 -20.01 -0.19 12.12
C GLY A 181 -19.07 0.20 13.27
N SER A 182 -17.77 -0.14 13.19
CA SER A 182 -16.79 0.10 14.24
C SER A 182 -15.52 0.77 13.73
N VAL A 183 -14.78 1.39 14.66
CA VAL A 183 -13.45 1.96 14.45
C VAL A 183 -12.55 1.45 15.56
N VAL A 184 -11.30 1.19 15.22
CA VAL A 184 -10.29 0.69 16.16
C VAL A 184 -9.08 1.61 16.11
N ALA A 185 -8.75 2.21 17.26
CA ALA A 185 -7.46 2.82 17.54
C ALA A 185 -6.69 1.89 18.50
N THR A 186 -5.59 1.30 18.04
CA THR A 186 -4.74 0.38 18.82
C THR A 186 -3.27 0.58 18.45
N ASN A 187 -2.35 0.08 19.25
CA ASN A 187 -0.92 0.10 18.96
C ASN A 187 -0.32 -1.31 19.07
N ALA A 188 0.73 -1.56 18.30
CA ALA A 188 1.50 -2.80 18.29
C ALA A 188 2.79 -2.61 17.50
N ASP A 189 3.87 -3.27 17.90
CA ASP A 189 5.05 -3.49 17.07
C ASP A 189 4.66 -4.33 15.84
N VAL A 190 4.60 -3.69 14.68
CA VAL A 190 4.22 -4.33 13.41
C VAL A 190 5.38 -4.37 12.41
N ASP A 191 6.48 -3.71 12.71
CA ASP A 191 7.63 -3.62 11.82
C ASP A 191 8.94 -4.19 12.41
N LEU A 192 8.88 -4.81 13.60
CA LEU A 192 9.92 -5.63 14.22
C LEU A 192 11.11 -4.86 14.81
N ASP A 193 10.95 -3.60 15.21
CA ASP A 193 12.00 -2.87 15.92
C ASP A 193 11.94 -2.93 17.45
N GLY A 194 10.82 -3.36 18.01
CA GLY A 194 10.56 -3.41 19.45
C GLY A 194 9.87 -2.16 20.02
N GLU A 195 9.44 -1.22 19.17
CA GLU A 195 8.54 -0.12 19.52
C GLU A 195 7.14 -0.37 18.95
N ASP A 196 6.11 0.17 19.60
CA ASP A 196 4.75 0.07 19.07
C ASP A 196 4.49 1.18 18.04
N GLU A 197 4.02 0.81 16.85
CA GLU A 197 3.36 1.72 15.92
C GLU A 197 1.91 1.93 16.35
N PHE A 198 1.32 3.03 15.88
CA PHE A 198 -0.08 3.35 16.17
C PHE A 198 -0.93 3.09 14.94
N LEU A 199 -2.04 2.39 15.13
CA LEU A 199 -2.96 1.97 14.08
C LEU A 199 -4.31 2.65 14.28
N LEU A 200 -4.94 3.06 13.19
CA LEU A 200 -6.32 3.54 13.15
C LEU A 200 -7.02 2.92 11.94
N PHE A 201 -8.07 2.14 12.16
CA PHE A 201 -8.76 1.47 11.07
C PHE A 201 -10.23 1.20 11.35
N ASN A 202 -11.00 1.06 10.27
CA ASN A 202 -12.37 0.53 10.27
C ASN A 202 -12.46 -0.63 9.26
N ASP A 203 -13.64 -0.96 8.78
CA ASP A 203 -13.85 -2.00 7.77
C ASP A 203 -13.33 -1.62 6.36
N ARG A 204 -12.95 -0.37 6.11
CA ARG A 204 -12.62 0.16 4.77
C ARG A 204 -11.19 0.64 4.61
N LEU A 205 -10.69 1.35 5.62
CA LEU A 205 -9.44 2.10 5.60
C LEU A 205 -8.60 1.73 6.83
N MET A 206 -7.30 1.58 6.63
CA MET A 206 -6.31 1.47 7.69
C MET A 206 -5.20 2.50 7.50
N ALA A 207 -4.89 3.25 8.57
CA ALA A 207 -3.77 4.17 8.66
C ALA A 207 -2.79 3.71 9.75
N LEU A 208 -1.51 3.76 9.43
CA LEU A 208 -0.39 3.45 10.33
C LEU A 208 0.42 4.72 10.58
N PHE A 209 0.76 4.95 11.84
CA PHE A 209 1.44 6.15 12.30
C PHE A 209 2.75 5.79 12.99
N GLY A 210 3.80 6.55 12.67
CA GLY A 210 5.09 6.49 13.36
C GLY A 210 5.17 7.54 14.48
N ARG A 211 5.96 7.25 15.53
CA ARG A 211 6.22 8.19 16.62
C ARG A 211 6.99 9.42 16.13
N CYS A 212 8.01 9.20 15.29
CA CYS A 212 8.82 10.24 14.70
C CYS A 212 7.97 11.13 13.78
N GLY A 213 7.90 12.44 14.09
CA GLY A 213 7.08 13.44 13.39
C GLY A 213 5.56 13.31 13.59
N GLY A 214 5.07 12.33 14.37
CA GLY A 214 3.64 12.06 14.52
C GLY A 214 2.95 11.94 13.15
N ARG A 215 3.55 11.17 12.24
CA ARG A 215 3.20 11.16 10.80
C ARG A 215 2.49 9.87 10.44
N ILE A 216 1.72 9.90 9.35
CA ILE A 216 1.12 8.70 8.76
C ILE A 216 2.13 8.11 7.77
N ILE A 217 2.69 6.94 8.13
CA ILE A 217 3.71 6.24 7.35
C ILE A 217 3.13 5.25 6.34
N GLY A 218 1.83 4.94 6.44
CA GLY A 218 1.13 4.09 5.48
C GLY A 218 -0.38 4.23 5.58
N VAL A 219 -1.06 4.19 4.44
CA VAL A 219 -2.53 4.10 4.36
C VAL A 219 -2.91 3.01 3.36
N TRP A 220 -3.80 2.11 3.75
CA TRP A 220 -4.34 1.04 2.91
C TRP A 220 -5.85 1.13 2.83
N ARG A 221 -6.39 0.95 1.62
CA ARG A 221 -7.82 0.98 1.32
C ARG A 221 -8.26 -0.35 0.72
N ARG A 222 -9.33 -0.94 1.26
CA ARG A 222 -10.00 -2.11 0.68
C ARG A 222 -10.86 -1.72 -0.52
N ASN A 223 -10.67 -2.36 -1.66
CA ASN A 223 -11.60 -2.31 -2.76
C ASN A 223 -12.81 -3.20 -2.41
N LEU A 224 -13.97 -2.57 -2.12
CA LEU A 224 -15.15 -3.28 -1.63
C LEU A 224 -15.80 -4.19 -2.69
N PHE A 225 -15.45 -4.03 -3.95
CA PHE A 225 -16.00 -4.81 -5.07
C PHE A 225 -15.32 -6.17 -5.21
N ASN A 226 -14.01 -6.25 -4.98
CA ASN A 226 -13.23 -7.46 -5.21
C ASN A 226 -12.43 -7.94 -3.96
N GLY A 227 -12.39 -7.16 -2.87
CA GLY A 227 -11.66 -7.47 -1.65
C GLY A 227 -10.16 -7.15 -1.70
N GLU A 228 -9.64 -6.59 -2.81
CA GLU A 228 -8.24 -6.22 -2.94
C GLU A 228 -7.88 -5.11 -1.94
N VAL A 229 -6.64 -5.13 -1.44
CA VAL A 229 -6.10 -4.07 -0.57
C VAL A 229 -5.09 -3.27 -1.38
N VAL A 230 -5.29 -1.96 -1.45
CA VAL A 230 -4.42 -1.06 -2.20
C VAL A 230 -3.78 -0.07 -1.23
N GLN A 231 -2.46 0.07 -1.32
CA GLN A 231 -1.74 1.11 -0.56
C GLN A 231 -1.89 2.45 -1.29
N MET A 232 -2.27 3.47 -0.53
CA MET A 232 -2.67 4.80 -1.02
C MET A 232 -1.72 5.92 -0.59
N ALA A 233 -0.98 5.70 0.49
CA ALA A 233 0.05 6.60 0.99
C ALA A 233 1.14 5.81 1.72
N GLY A 234 2.30 6.42 1.89
CA GLY A 234 3.52 5.75 2.34
C GLY A 234 4.21 4.97 1.23
N ASN A 235 5.53 4.89 1.27
CA ASN A 235 6.34 4.23 0.25
C ASN A 235 7.55 3.51 0.88
N PRO A 236 7.32 2.40 1.62
CA PRO A 236 8.41 1.63 2.23
C PRO A 236 9.32 0.93 1.20
N VAL A 237 8.93 0.87 -0.08
CA VAL A 237 9.76 0.31 -1.17
C VAL A 237 10.88 1.27 -1.58
N SER A 238 10.66 2.58 -1.46
CA SER A 238 11.68 3.57 -1.83
C SER A 238 12.90 3.52 -0.93
N TYR A 239 14.06 3.94 -1.43
CA TYR A 239 15.25 4.10 -0.61
C TYR A 239 15.01 5.18 0.46
N PRO A 240 15.26 4.93 1.76
CA PRO A 240 14.91 5.86 2.85
C PRO A 240 15.87 7.05 2.99
N GLY A 241 17.09 6.96 2.44
CA GLY A 241 18.13 7.96 2.66
C GLY A 241 18.83 7.92 4.02
N THR A 242 18.23 7.26 5.01
CA THR A 242 18.76 7.05 6.37
C THR A 242 18.55 5.60 6.83
N SER A 243 19.28 5.17 7.86
CA SER A 243 19.05 3.87 8.51
C SER A 243 17.95 3.92 9.57
N THR A 244 17.55 5.13 10.00
CA THR A 244 16.53 5.43 11.00
C THR A 244 15.15 5.61 10.39
N GLU A 245 14.15 5.95 11.22
CA GLU A 245 12.80 6.34 10.79
C GLU A 245 12.67 7.83 10.43
N GLU A 246 13.76 8.58 10.60
CA GLU A 246 13.78 9.99 10.24
C GLU A 246 13.53 10.15 8.74
N GLU A 247 12.84 11.22 8.38
CA GLU A 247 12.80 11.67 6.99
C GLU A 247 13.65 12.92 6.82
N GLY A 248 14.17 13.14 5.62
CA GLY A 248 14.91 14.37 5.32
C GLY A 248 14.12 15.62 5.69
N ALA A 249 14.74 16.50 6.47
CA ALA A 249 14.13 17.73 7.00
C ALA A 249 14.01 18.85 5.96
N TYR A 250 14.67 18.74 4.82
CA TYR A 250 14.57 19.65 3.68
C TYR A 250 14.78 18.86 2.39
N SER A 251 14.46 19.44 1.24
CA SER A 251 14.43 18.70 -0.02
C SER A 251 15.83 18.32 -0.50
N VAL A 252 16.72 19.31 -0.59
CA VAL A 252 18.04 19.20 -1.21
C VAL A 252 19.04 20.15 -0.58
N GLU A 253 20.30 19.74 -0.56
CA GLU A 253 21.44 20.58 -0.18
C GLU A 253 21.84 21.57 -1.29
N THR A 254 22.61 22.60 -0.91
CA THR A 254 23.18 23.57 -1.88
C THR A 254 24.12 22.97 -2.92
N ASN A 255 24.66 21.78 -2.67
CA ASN A 255 25.52 21.05 -3.60
C ASN A 255 24.73 20.09 -4.52
N GLY A 256 23.40 20.05 -4.41
CA GLY A 256 22.53 19.16 -5.18
C GLY A 256 22.28 17.79 -4.54
N GLU A 257 22.83 17.52 -3.36
CA GLU A 257 22.59 16.26 -2.64
C GLU A 257 21.16 16.19 -2.11
N VAL A 258 20.42 15.15 -2.50
CA VAL A 258 19.04 14.91 -2.04
C VAL A 258 19.04 14.55 -0.56
N VAL A 259 18.13 15.16 0.20
CA VAL A 259 17.98 14.93 1.65
C VAL A 259 16.64 14.26 1.96
N ALA A 260 15.53 14.71 1.36
CA ALA A 260 14.23 14.09 1.53
C ALA A 260 13.96 13.01 0.47
N TYR A 261 14.31 11.77 0.77
CA TYR A 261 14.07 10.61 -0.11
C TYR A 261 12.64 10.06 -0.01
N ARG A 262 11.96 10.33 1.12
CA ARG A 262 10.57 9.96 1.38
C ARG A 262 9.79 11.15 1.90
N THR A 263 8.49 11.11 1.67
CA THR A 263 7.52 12.07 2.20
C THR A 263 6.30 11.31 2.67
N SER A 264 6.13 11.22 3.98
CA SER A 264 4.90 10.69 4.60
C SER A 264 3.74 11.67 4.54
N CYS A 265 2.55 11.21 4.94
CA CYS A 265 1.43 12.08 5.25
C CYS A 265 1.61 12.74 6.62
N LEU A 266 1.13 13.97 6.77
CA LEU A 266 1.26 14.77 7.99
C LEU A 266 2.70 15.10 8.40
N LYS A 267 3.59 15.29 7.41
CA LYS A 267 4.96 15.75 7.65
C LYS A 267 4.94 17.24 7.99
N ASP A 268 5.21 17.58 9.24
CA ASP A 268 5.26 18.96 9.74
C ASP A 268 6.49 19.68 9.19
N TRP A 269 6.36 20.14 7.94
CA TRP A 269 7.47 20.55 7.09
C TRP A 269 8.19 21.78 7.61
N TRP A 270 7.46 22.85 7.94
CA TRP A 270 8.05 24.11 8.38
C TRP A 270 7.09 24.85 9.30
N ALA A 271 7.51 25.15 10.52
CA ALA A 271 6.74 25.95 11.47
C ALA A 271 7.33 27.35 11.57
N VAL A 272 6.50 28.38 11.64
CA VAL A 272 6.89 29.80 11.74
C VAL A 272 6.16 30.44 12.92
N ASP A 273 6.91 31.03 13.85
CA ASP A 273 6.33 31.76 14.97
C ASP A 273 5.77 33.14 14.56
N THR A 274 5.12 33.84 15.50
CA THR A 274 4.55 35.17 15.24
C THR A 274 5.59 36.27 15.02
N ASN A 275 6.87 36.01 15.32
CA ASN A 275 7.99 36.91 15.03
C ASN A 275 8.63 36.62 13.67
N GLY A 276 8.12 35.65 12.90
CA GLY A 276 8.67 35.23 11.62
C GLY A 276 9.90 34.34 11.72
N GLN A 277 10.23 33.80 12.90
CA GLN A 277 11.28 32.80 13.07
C GLN A 277 10.73 31.42 12.72
N GLY A 278 11.38 30.72 11.79
CA GLY A 278 10.95 29.39 11.38
C GLY A 278 11.87 28.26 11.82
N THR A 279 11.32 27.05 11.89
CA THR A 279 12.02 25.82 12.30
C THR A 279 11.52 24.58 11.56
N LEU A 280 12.44 23.66 11.25
CA LEU A 280 12.19 22.33 10.66
C LEU A 280 12.08 21.22 11.72
N GLN A 281 12.21 21.56 13.01
CA GLN A 281 12.40 20.57 14.08
C GLN A 281 11.27 19.53 14.17
N TYR A 282 10.05 19.91 13.77
CA TYR A 282 8.88 19.04 13.86
C TYR A 282 8.84 17.95 12.80
N VAL A 283 9.71 18.01 11.78
CA VAL A 283 9.81 16.93 10.78
C VAL A 283 10.13 15.63 11.48
N ASN A 284 11.16 15.59 12.34
CA ASN A 284 11.64 14.37 13.01
C ASN A 284 11.51 14.38 14.54
N MET A 285 10.81 15.36 15.13
CA MET A 285 10.53 15.36 16.56
C MET A 285 9.56 14.24 16.94
N ASP A 286 9.77 13.58 18.07
CA ASP A 286 8.82 12.61 18.61
C ASP A 286 7.53 13.25 19.13
N PHE A 287 6.42 12.55 18.89
CA PHE A 287 5.09 12.90 19.39
C PHE A 287 4.58 11.86 20.38
N ALA A 288 3.95 12.34 21.46
CA ALA A 288 3.21 11.51 22.39
C ALA A 288 1.78 11.26 21.88
N PHE A 289 1.38 10.00 21.80
CA PHE A 289 0.05 9.58 21.32
C PHE A 289 -0.91 9.37 22.49
N THR A 290 -2.14 9.85 22.33
CA THR A 290 -3.27 9.63 23.24
C THR A 290 -4.43 9.07 22.44
N ASN A 291 -4.93 7.91 22.84
CA ASN A 291 -6.05 7.24 22.18
C ASN A 291 -7.36 8.01 22.46
N LEU A 292 -8.10 8.36 21.40
CA LEU A 292 -9.39 9.06 21.48
C LEU A 292 -10.60 8.12 21.37
N GLY A 293 -10.36 6.84 21.07
CA GLY A 293 -11.36 5.82 20.75
C GLY A 293 -11.55 5.67 19.25
N ASP A 294 -11.83 6.79 18.57
CA ASP A 294 -12.01 6.88 17.12
C ASP A 294 -10.80 7.51 16.39
N GLY A 295 -9.67 7.65 17.09
CA GLY A 295 -8.52 8.36 16.58
C GLY A 295 -7.37 8.53 17.56
N TRP A 296 -6.41 9.36 17.17
CA TRP A 296 -5.22 9.68 17.93
C TRP A 296 -5.05 11.19 18.09
N LEU A 297 -4.82 11.62 19.32
CA LEU A 297 -4.24 12.93 19.61
C LEU A 297 -2.72 12.75 19.76
N MET A 298 -1.96 13.46 18.94
CA MET A 298 -0.50 13.46 18.91
C MET A 298 0.01 14.82 19.37
N VAL A 299 0.91 14.85 20.33
CA VAL A 299 1.48 16.09 20.90
C VAL A 299 2.99 16.05 20.81
N SER A 300 3.59 17.06 20.18
CA SER A 300 5.05 17.20 20.08
C SER A 300 5.69 17.22 21.46
N THR A 301 6.93 16.78 21.58
CA THR A 301 7.66 16.72 22.86
C THR A 301 7.73 18.07 23.59
N ASP A 302 7.76 19.19 22.85
CA ASP A 302 7.72 20.55 23.40
C ASP A 302 6.29 21.11 23.64
N GLY A 303 5.26 20.34 23.28
CA GLY A 303 3.84 20.70 23.40
C GLY A 303 3.35 21.78 22.42
N CYS A 304 4.18 22.24 21.47
CA CYS A 304 3.85 23.34 20.57
C CYS A 304 3.01 22.92 19.36
N VAL A 305 3.10 21.66 18.92
CA VAL A 305 2.26 21.11 17.85
C VAL A 305 1.37 20.01 18.44
N ARG A 306 0.07 20.21 18.35
CA ARG A 306 -0.94 19.21 18.73
C ARG A 306 -1.73 18.90 17.48
N LYS A 307 -1.80 17.63 17.08
CA LYS A 307 -2.60 17.20 15.93
C LYS A 307 -3.51 16.05 16.33
N ALA A 308 -4.76 16.08 15.91
CA ALA A 308 -5.71 14.99 16.10
C ALA A 308 -6.12 14.43 14.74
N VAL A 309 -6.12 13.11 14.64
CA VAL A 309 -6.59 12.38 13.46
C VAL A 309 -7.67 11.40 13.90
N THR A 310 -8.88 11.53 13.34
CA THR A 310 -10.01 10.64 13.63
C THR A 310 -10.52 9.96 12.36
N LEU A 311 -11.18 8.83 12.55
CA LEU A 311 -11.82 8.03 11.51
C LEU A 311 -13.21 7.65 12.01
N GLN A 312 -14.22 7.78 11.17
CA GLN A 312 -15.57 7.32 11.48
C GLN A 312 -15.79 5.87 11.05
N ALA A 313 -16.78 5.21 11.65
CA ALA A 313 -17.24 3.91 11.18
C ALA A 313 -17.66 4.03 9.70
N ASP A 314 -17.30 3.04 8.89
CA ASP A 314 -17.63 2.95 7.47
C ASP A 314 -17.16 4.15 6.61
N ALA A 315 -16.30 5.02 7.14
CA ALA A 315 -15.73 6.14 6.41
C ALA A 315 -14.48 5.73 5.62
N SER A 316 -14.14 6.53 4.61
CA SER A 316 -12.87 6.42 3.87
C SER A 316 -12.08 7.73 3.91
N VAL A 317 -12.27 8.49 5.00
CA VAL A 317 -11.73 9.83 5.20
C VAL A 317 -11.14 9.91 6.61
N LEU A 318 -9.92 10.42 6.69
CA LEU A 318 -9.27 10.80 7.94
C LEU A 318 -9.49 12.29 8.16
N GLU A 319 -10.14 12.63 9.28
CA GLU A 319 -10.34 14.01 9.71
C GLU A 319 -9.12 14.47 10.49
N VAL A 320 -8.51 15.59 10.08
CA VAL A 320 -7.25 16.07 10.66
C VAL A 320 -7.44 17.49 11.20
N SER A 321 -7.04 17.70 12.45
CA SER A 321 -7.00 19.04 13.05
C SER A 321 -5.66 19.31 13.73
N TYR A 322 -5.21 20.55 13.63
CA TYR A 322 -4.00 21.05 14.28
C TYR A 322 -4.36 22.17 15.26
N GLU A 323 -3.65 22.21 16.38
CA GLU A 323 -3.64 23.30 17.34
C GLU A 323 -2.18 23.63 17.68
N LEU A 324 -1.76 24.85 17.33
CA LEU A 324 -0.43 25.37 17.62
C LEU A 324 -0.44 26.14 18.94
N GLY A 325 0.40 25.69 19.87
CA GLY A 325 0.54 26.25 21.21
C GLY A 325 1.97 26.70 21.52
N GLY A 326 2.19 27.15 22.75
CA GLY A 326 3.52 27.54 23.22
C GLY A 326 4.18 28.59 22.33
N ALA A 327 5.41 28.32 21.89
CA ALA A 327 6.17 29.21 21.01
C ALA A 327 5.53 29.42 19.62
N LEU A 328 4.68 28.49 19.18
CA LEU A 328 3.96 28.56 17.91
C LEU A 328 2.53 29.10 18.04
N SER A 329 2.13 29.64 19.19
CA SER A 329 0.78 30.18 19.38
C SER A 329 0.47 31.25 18.33
N ASN A 330 -0.56 31.03 17.50
CA ASN A 330 -0.91 31.84 16.32
C ASN A 330 0.17 31.94 15.22
N GLY A 331 1.16 31.05 15.26
CA GLY A 331 2.13 30.86 14.19
C GLY A 331 1.52 30.14 12.99
N VAL A 332 2.33 29.90 11.97
CA VAL A 332 1.96 29.17 10.75
C VAL A 332 2.66 27.82 10.75
N LEU A 333 1.96 26.75 10.40
CA LEU A 333 2.57 25.45 10.13
C LEU A 333 2.27 25.04 8.70
N TYR A 334 3.33 24.71 7.95
CA TYR A 334 3.27 24.07 6.65
C TYR A 334 3.39 22.56 6.84
N VAL A 335 2.48 21.80 6.22
CA VAL A 335 2.36 20.36 6.35
C VAL A 335 2.41 19.74 4.95
N ARG A 336 3.31 18.78 4.75
CA ARG A 336 3.39 17.99 3.53
C ARG A 336 2.66 16.66 3.68
N ASN A 337 2.04 16.23 2.58
CA ASN A 337 1.45 14.92 2.43
C ASN A 337 1.98 14.24 1.18
N GLY A 338 2.63 13.09 1.32
CA GLY A 338 3.05 12.26 0.20
C GLY A 338 2.05 11.16 -0.10
N PHE A 339 1.44 11.23 -1.28
CA PHE A 339 0.46 10.26 -1.75
C PHE A 339 1.05 9.27 -2.74
N ALA A 340 0.61 8.03 -2.64
CA ALA A 340 0.99 6.94 -3.53
C ALA A 340 -0.27 6.13 -3.92
N PRO A 341 -1.26 6.74 -4.62
CA PRO A 341 -2.48 6.06 -5.00
C PRO A 341 -2.15 4.85 -5.87
N ASP A 342 -2.42 3.64 -5.37
CA ASP A 342 -1.97 2.37 -5.96
C ASP A 342 -0.44 2.30 -6.10
N LEU A 343 0.25 2.16 -4.96
CA LEU A 343 1.71 2.03 -4.90
C LEU A 343 2.22 0.88 -5.79
N TRP A 344 1.51 -0.24 -5.87
CA TRP A 344 1.89 -1.35 -6.74
C TRP A 344 1.83 -0.95 -8.22
N GLY A 345 0.76 -0.28 -8.64
CA GLY A 345 0.64 0.31 -9.97
C GLY A 345 1.77 1.30 -10.27
N LEU A 346 2.13 2.17 -9.31
CA LEU A 346 3.24 3.13 -9.45
C LEU A 346 4.60 2.43 -9.59
N LEU A 347 4.82 1.28 -8.95
CA LEU A 347 6.05 0.49 -9.11
C LEU A 347 6.18 -0.12 -10.50
N LEU A 348 5.07 -0.62 -11.06
CA LEU A 348 5.07 -1.28 -12.36
C LEU A 348 5.12 -0.30 -13.53
N TYR A 349 4.40 0.81 -13.42
CA TYR A 349 4.13 1.72 -14.54
C TYR A 349 4.73 3.12 -14.35
N GLY A 350 5.41 3.37 -13.23
CA GLY A 350 5.78 4.72 -12.83
C GLY A 350 4.54 5.61 -12.72
N GLN A 351 4.70 6.89 -13.06
CA GLN A 351 3.61 7.87 -13.02
C GLN A 351 2.76 7.89 -14.31
N THR A 352 2.92 6.91 -15.21
CA THR A 352 2.24 6.90 -16.54
C THR A 352 0.72 6.97 -16.42
N HIS A 353 0.15 6.31 -15.40
CA HIS A 353 -1.29 6.26 -15.14
C HIS A 353 -1.76 7.27 -14.09
N LEU A 354 -0.84 8.06 -13.53
CA LEU A 354 -1.13 9.08 -12.54
C LEU A 354 -1.59 10.36 -13.24
N GLY A 355 -2.83 10.75 -13.00
CA GLY A 355 -3.41 11.97 -13.55
C GLY A 355 -2.78 13.26 -13.01
N PRO A 356 -3.16 14.42 -13.56
CA PRO A 356 -2.82 15.71 -12.96
C PRO A 356 -3.59 15.91 -11.64
N GLU A 357 -3.11 16.83 -10.81
CA GLU A 357 -3.89 17.33 -9.68
C GLU A 357 -5.12 18.10 -10.19
N ASN A 358 -6.28 17.85 -9.61
CA ASN A 358 -7.51 18.57 -9.92
C ASN A 358 -8.02 19.27 -8.66
N HIS A 359 -8.34 20.56 -8.76
CA HIS A 359 -8.81 21.36 -7.63
C HIS A 359 -10.21 21.89 -7.90
N THR A 360 -11.16 21.54 -7.05
CA THR A 360 -12.54 22.04 -7.14
C THR A 360 -13.17 22.13 -5.76
N GLY A 361 -13.91 23.21 -5.50
CA GLY A 361 -14.62 23.40 -4.23
C GLY A 361 -13.76 23.33 -2.97
N GLY A 362 -12.47 23.71 -3.04
CA GLY A 362 -11.57 23.63 -1.88
C GLY A 362 -11.07 22.22 -1.56
N VAL A 363 -11.15 21.30 -2.53
CA VAL A 363 -10.63 19.93 -2.44
C VAL A 363 -9.66 19.70 -3.59
N MET A 364 -8.51 19.09 -3.30
CA MET A 364 -7.56 18.56 -4.28
C MET A 364 -7.85 17.08 -4.49
N TYR A 365 -7.82 16.63 -5.75
CA TYR A 365 -7.96 15.23 -6.14
C TYR A 365 -6.74 14.79 -6.96
N LEU A 366 -6.27 13.58 -6.67
CA LEU A 366 -5.23 12.90 -7.43
C LEU A 366 -5.66 11.46 -7.69
N VAL A 367 -5.68 11.06 -8.96
CA VAL A 367 -6.20 9.76 -9.39
C VAL A 367 -5.12 9.01 -10.16
N ASN A 368 -4.87 7.77 -9.78
CA ASN A 368 -4.11 6.79 -10.56
C ASN A 368 -5.08 5.76 -11.15
N THR A 369 -5.13 5.64 -12.47
CA THR A 369 -6.06 4.73 -13.17
C THR A 369 -5.27 3.69 -13.96
N THR A 370 -5.00 2.55 -13.32
CA THR A 370 -4.42 1.38 -13.99
C THR A 370 -5.51 0.60 -14.74
N TYR A 371 -5.13 -0.49 -15.39
CA TYR A 371 -6.10 -1.38 -16.05
C TYR A 371 -7.10 -2.01 -15.07
N TYR A 372 -6.69 -2.25 -13.81
CA TYR A 372 -7.51 -2.96 -12.83
C TYR A 372 -8.11 -2.03 -11.77
N ASN A 373 -7.42 -0.96 -11.40
CA ASN A 373 -7.82 -0.10 -10.29
C ASN A 373 -7.86 1.37 -10.70
N ARG A 374 -8.92 2.04 -10.23
CA ARG A 374 -9.01 3.50 -10.14
C ARG A 374 -8.83 3.89 -8.67
N ALA A 375 -7.61 4.28 -8.31
CA ALA A 375 -7.24 4.70 -6.97
C ALA A 375 -7.22 6.24 -6.89
N GLU A 376 -8.03 6.81 -6.01
CA GLU A 376 -8.21 8.24 -5.84
C GLU A 376 -7.86 8.65 -4.41
N VAL A 377 -7.09 9.73 -4.30
CA VAL A 377 -6.85 10.45 -3.06
C VAL A 377 -7.51 11.82 -3.17
N SER A 378 -8.10 12.29 -2.07
CA SER A 378 -8.55 13.67 -1.91
C SER A 378 -7.91 14.34 -0.69
N LEU A 379 -7.67 15.65 -0.81
CA LEU A 379 -7.27 16.52 0.29
C LEU A 379 -8.24 17.70 0.35
N ALA A 380 -9.12 17.72 1.35
CA ALA A 380 -10.08 18.79 1.58
C ALA A 380 -9.48 19.84 2.53
N TYR A 381 -9.28 21.06 2.05
CA TYR A 381 -8.62 22.14 2.83
C TYR A 381 -9.51 23.37 3.02
N GLN A 382 -10.40 23.68 2.05
CA GLN A 382 -11.31 24.84 2.04
C GLN A 382 -12.70 24.48 1.52
N ASP A 383 -13.17 23.28 1.85
CA ASP A 383 -14.46 22.74 1.42
C ASP A 383 -15.67 23.25 2.24
N GLY A 384 -15.42 24.15 3.21
CA GLY A 384 -16.42 24.73 4.11
C GLY A 384 -16.20 24.29 5.56
N PRO A 385 -16.21 22.97 5.87
CA PRO A 385 -15.81 22.44 7.18
C PRO A 385 -14.33 22.66 7.51
N HIS A 386 -13.46 22.68 6.49
CA HIS A 386 -12.01 22.81 6.64
C HIS A 386 -11.50 24.22 6.30
N ALA A 387 -10.42 24.64 6.95
CA ALA A 387 -9.88 26.00 6.85
C ALA A 387 -8.35 26.07 6.63
N ALA A 388 -7.70 24.95 6.29
CA ALA A 388 -6.32 24.96 5.82
C ALA A 388 -6.19 25.71 4.48
N GLN A 389 -4.98 26.06 4.05
CA GLN A 389 -4.72 26.67 2.76
C GLN A 389 -3.82 25.76 1.93
N PHE A 390 -4.07 25.65 0.63
CA PHE A 390 -3.20 24.89 -0.28
C PHE A 390 -2.01 25.74 -0.72
N ASN A 391 -0.80 25.21 -0.64
CA ASN A 391 0.41 25.88 -1.14
C ASN A 391 0.79 25.40 -2.54
N ALA A 392 0.24 26.05 -3.57
CA ALA A 392 0.55 25.74 -4.97
C ALA A 392 1.98 26.19 -5.40
N LEU A 393 2.71 26.89 -4.53
CA LEU A 393 4.08 27.36 -4.80
C LEU A 393 5.14 26.51 -4.09
N ALA A 394 4.74 25.42 -3.44
CA ALA A 394 5.69 24.53 -2.79
C ALA A 394 6.62 23.88 -3.83
N THR A 395 7.92 23.85 -3.50
CA THR A 395 8.96 23.25 -4.32
C THR A 395 9.68 22.13 -3.57
N ASP A 396 10.24 21.20 -4.32
CA ASP A 396 10.95 20.00 -3.87
C ASP A 396 12.44 20.02 -4.25
N ASP A 397 12.95 21.21 -4.55
CA ASP A 397 14.34 21.59 -4.79
C ASP A 397 14.68 22.93 -4.09
N ASP A 398 15.83 23.54 -4.41
CA ASP A 398 16.24 24.83 -3.84
C ASP A 398 16.77 25.80 -4.92
N PRO A 399 15.89 26.33 -5.79
CA PRO A 399 16.29 27.19 -6.90
C PRO A 399 16.89 28.51 -6.39
N ALA A 400 16.47 28.95 -5.20
CA ALA A 400 17.01 30.13 -4.52
C ALA A 400 18.50 29.99 -4.20
N LYS A 401 18.98 28.74 -4.01
CA LYS A 401 20.39 28.42 -3.82
C LYS A 401 21.05 27.78 -5.05
N GLY A 402 20.40 27.84 -6.21
CA GLY A 402 20.96 27.39 -7.49
C GLY A 402 20.81 25.89 -7.76
N VAL A 403 19.92 25.20 -7.04
CA VAL A 403 19.60 23.79 -7.26
C VAL A 403 18.17 23.70 -7.77
N ASP A 404 18.05 23.57 -9.09
CA ASP A 404 16.79 23.49 -9.81
C ASP A 404 16.79 22.17 -10.59
N PHE A 405 15.80 21.32 -10.32
CA PHE A 405 15.66 20.04 -11.01
C PHE A 405 14.68 20.19 -12.17
N ASP A 406 15.01 19.58 -13.32
CA ASP A 406 14.10 19.51 -14.49
C ASP A 406 12.95 18.50 -14.24
N THR A 407 12.21 18.67 -13.14
CA THR A 407 11.11 17.83 -12.69
C THR A 407 9.83 18.64 -12.51
N VAL A 408 8.69 17.98 -12.59
CA VAL A 408 7.42 18.61 -12.16
C VAL A 408 7.50 18.81 -10.66
N ALA A 409 7.21 20.02 -10.19
CA ALA A 409 7.21 20.36 -8.77
C ALA A 409 6.39 19.36 -7.97
N MET A 410 6.93 18.94 -6.84
CA MET A 410 6.34 17.96 -5.91
C MET A 410 6.16 16.54 -6.49
N ARG A 411 6.84 16.22 -7.61
CA ARG A 411 6.85 14.89 -8.25
C ARG A 411 8.26 14.31 -8.42
N ASN A 412 9.26 14.84 -7.73
CA ASN A 412 10.63 14.34 -7.81
C ASN A 412 10.85 12.95 -7.16
N GLN A 413 9.86 12.43 -6.42
CA GLN A 413 9.87 11.08 -5.84
C GLN A 413 9.07 10.11 -6.74
N ALA A 414 9.71 9.04 -7.20
CA ALA A 414 9.20 8.20 -8.29
C ALA A 414 7.79 7.64 -8.07
N GLN A 415 7.47 7.18 -6.85
CA GLN A 415 6.15 6.65 -6.48
C GLN A 415 5.42 7.52 -5.44
N THR A 416 5.78 8.79 -5.30
CA THR A 416 5.17 9.67 -4.31
C THR A 416 4.90 11.05 -4.91
N HIS A 417 3.62 11.41 -4.96
CA HIS A 417 3.18 12.75 -5.31
C HIS A 417 3.02 13.55 -4.01
N GLN A 418 3.83 14.58 -3.84
CA GLN A 418 3.79 15.41 -2.63
C GLN A 418 2.78 16.53 -2.81
N VAL A 419 2.14 16.95 -1.73
CA VAL A 419 1.35 18.18 -1.68
C VAL A 419 1.61 18.91 -0.38
N GLU A 420 1.52 20.23 -0.40
CA GLU A 420 1.72 21.06 0.79
C GLU A 420 0.50 21.92 1.08
N ILE A 421 0.12 21.95 2.35
CA ILE A 421 -0.89 22.84 2.89
C ILE A 421 -0.32 23.61 4.08
N PHE A 422 -1.00 24.67 4.51
CA PHE A 422 -0.62 25.38 5.71
C PHE A 422 -1.82 25.97 6.44
N GLY A 423 -1.65 26.28 7.72
CA GLY A 423 -2.66 26.97 8.51
C GLY A 423 -2.06 27.76 9.66
N THR A 424 -2.87 28.63 10.27
CA THR A 424 -2.45 29.55 11.34
C THR A 424 -3.16 29.23 12.64
N GLY A 425 -2.41 29.09 13.74
CA GLY A 425 -2.98 28.79 15.06
C GLY A 425 -3.69 27.44 15.09
N SER A 426 -4.98 27.42 14.77
CA SER A 426 -5.76 26.19 14.65
C SER A 426 -6.34 26.06 13.24
N PHE A 427 -6.19 24.89 12.63
CA PHE A 427 -6.70 24.61 11.29
C PHE A 427 -7.03 23.12 11.14
N SER A 428 -7.85 22.81 10.15
CA SER A 428 -8.27 21.44 9.84
C SER A 428 -8.29 21.19 8.34
N PHE A 429 -8.17 19.93 7.98
CA PHE A 429 -8.29 19.39 6.63
C PHE A 429 -8.65 17.89 6.72
N ALA A 430 -9.04 17.29 5.61
CA ALA A 430 -9.32 15.86 5.57
C ALA A 430 -8.55 15.17 4.45
N LEU A 431 -8.15 13.91 4.69
CA LEU A 431 -7.50 13.04 3.72
C LEU A 431 -8.47 11.91 3.34
N GLY A 432 -8.97 11.92 2.11
CA GLY A 432 -9.89 10.90 1.59
C GLY A 432 -9.17 9.89 0.70
N PHE A 433 -9.60 8.63 0.76
CA PHE A 433 -9.00 7.52 0.02
C PHE A 433 -10.08 6.61 -0.56
N THR A 434 -10.19 6.57 -1.89
CA THR A 434 -11.18 5.74 -2.58
C THR A 434 -10.50 4.83 -3.58
N VAL A 435 -10.91 3.57 -3.63
CA VAL A 435 -10.46 2.61 -4.62
C VAL A 435 -11.67 1.91 -5.18
N ARG A 436 -11.74 1.86 -6.51
CA ARG A 436 -12.76 1.13 -7.25
C ARG A 436 -12.10 0.37 -8.40
N PRO A 437 -12.70 -0.71 -8.87
CA PRO A 437 -12.27 -1.32 -10.13
C PRO A 437 -12.27 -0.28 -11.26
N ALA A 438 -11.32 -0.37 -12.18
CA ALA A 438 -11.35 0.45 -13.38
C ALA A 438 -12.44 -0.04 -14.36
N ASP A 439 -13.09 0.92 -14.99
CA ASP A 439 -14.14 0.76 -16.01
C ASP A 439 -13.78 1.77 -17.11
N TRP A 440 -13.20 1.27 -18.20
CA TRP A 440 -12.56 2.11 -19.23
C TRP A 440 -13.52 2.68 -20.26
N ASP A 441 -14.66 2.03 -20.50
CA ASP A 441 -15.68 2.51 -21.42
C ASP A 441 -16.90 3.13 -20.71
N GLY A 442 -16.97 3.02 -19.39
CA GLY A 442 -17.89 3.73 -18.52
C GLY A 442 -19.29 3.14 -18.52
N ASP A 443 -19.41 1.83 -18.77
CA ASP A 443 -20.69 1.15 -18.91
C ASP A 443 -21.25 0.56 -17.61
N GLY A 444 -20.46 0.63 -16.52
CA GLY A 444 -20.82 0.15 -15.20
C GLY A 444 -20.32 -1.27 -14.90
N MET A 445 -19.64 -1.94 -15.84
CA MET A 445 -18.92 -3.19 -15.63
C MET A 445 -17.41 -2.92 -15.55
N PRO A 446 -16.70 -3.49 -14.57
CA PRO A 446 -15.24 -3.36 -14.52
C PRO A 446 -14.52 -4.15 -15.60
N ASN A 447 -13.37 -3.63 -16.05
CA ASN A 447 -12.48 -4.31 -16.98
C ASN A 447 -12.18 -5.77 -16.55
N SER A 448 -11.94 -5.97 -15.25
CA SER A 448 -11.64 -7.30 -14.68
C SER A 448 -12.81 -8.28 -14.71
N TYR A 449 -14.05 -7.78 -14.76
CA TYR A 449 -15.24 -8.60 -14.92
C TYR A 449 -15.40 -9.00 -16.39
N GLU A 450 -15.27 -8.03 -17.29
CA GLU A 450 -15.39 -8.24 -18.73
C GLU A 450 -14.32 -9.18 -19.28
N ASP A 451 -13.08 -9.12 -18.78
CA ASP A 451 -11.98 -10.02 -19.13
C ASP A 451 -12.32 -11.52 -18.95
N GLN A 452 -13.34 -11.84 -18.13
CA GLN A 452 -13.78 -13.21 -17.87
C GLN A 452 -14.64 -13.79 -19.01
N TYR A 453 -15.17 -12.92 -19.88
CA TYR A 453 -16.16 -13.27 -20.89
C TYR A 453 -15.73 -12.82 -22.27
N ALA A 454 -15.61 -13.76 -23.21
CA ALA A 454 -15.14 -13.45 -24.57
C ALA A 454 -16.08 -12.55 -25.40
N PHE A 455 -17.31 -12.30 -24.92
CA PHE A 455 -18.32 -11.46 -25.56
C PHE A 455 -18.46 -10.07 -24.93
N LEU A 456 -17.79 -9.82 -23.80
CA LEU A 456 -17.65 -8.51 -23.20
C LEU A 456 -16.31 -7.90 -23.60
N SER A 457 -16.21 -6.58 -23.60
CA SER A 457 -14.98 -5.89 -23.97
C SER A 457 -14.84 -4.57 -23.22
N PRO A 458 -13.74 -4.36 -22.46
CA PRO A 458 -13.43 -3.14 -21.70
C PRO A 458 -13.29 -1.83 -22.49
N THR A 459 -13.65 -1.84 -23.76
CA THR A 459 -13.56 -0.72 -24.69
C THR A 459 -14.85 -0.56 -25.51
N ASN A 460 -15.91 -1.28 -25.16
CA ASN A 460 -17.18 -1.37 -25.87
C ASN A 460 -18.38 -1.28 -24.91
N ALA A 461 -18.68 -0.08 -24.45
CA ALA A 461 -19.81 0.19 -23.55
C ALA A 461 -21.21 -0.25 -24.03
N ALA A 462 -21.34 -0.68 -25.28
CA ALA A 462 -22.60 -1.18 -25.83
C ALA A 462 -22.89 -2.64 -25.45
N ASP A 463 -21.92 -3.41 -24.94
CA ASP A 463 -22.16 -4.80 -24.53
C ASP A 463 -22.75 -4.94 -23.12
N ALA A 464 -22.57 -3.98 -22.20
CA ALA A 464 -23.36 -3.87 -20.97
C ALA A 464 -24.88 -3.96 -21.20
N GLY A 465 -25.36 -3.33 -22.28
CA GLY A 465 -26.77 -3.27 -22.63
C GLY A 465 -27.27 -4.44 -23.48
N GLN A 466 -26.47 -5.49 -23.65
CA GLN A 466 -26.87 -6.71 -24.34
C GLN A 466 -27.37 -7.76 -23.33
N ASP A 467 -28.17 -8.68 -23.84
CA ASP A 467 -28.66 -9.87 -23.15
C ASP A 467 -28.08 -11.05 -23.92
N TYR A 468 -26.90 -11.52 -23.51
CA TYR A 468 -26.12 -12.47 -24.30
C TYR A 468 -26.75 -13.86 -24.32
N ASP A 469 -27.37 -14.28 -23.21
CA ASP A 469 -27.96 -15.61 -23.08
C ASP A 469 -29.47 -15.67 -23.41
N GLY A 470 -30.12 -14.52 -23.56
CA GLY A 470 -31.49 -14.36 -24.03
C GLY A 470 -32.55 -14.55 -22.95
N ASP A 471 -32.22 -14.39 -21.67
CA ASP A 471 -33.15 -14.55 -20.55
C ASP A 471 -33.96 -13.28 -20.21
N GLY A 472 -33.61 -12.15 -20.84
CA GLY A 472 -34.25 -10.85 -20.68
C GLY A 472 -33.60 -9.95 -19.64
N VAL A 473 -32.48 -10.34 -19.03
CA VAL A 473 -31.65 -9.54 -18.12
C VAL A 473 -30.42 -9.04 -18.89
N LEU A 474 -30.02 -7.79 -18.64
CA LEU A 474 -28.84 -7.23 -19.32
C LEU A 474 -27.54 -7.66 -18.62
N ASN A 475 -26.46 -7.79 -19.37
CA ASN A 475 -25.13 -8.16 -18.85
C ASN A 475 -24.71 -7.30 -17.62
N VAL A 476 -24.98 -5.99 -17.66
CA VAL A 476 -24.69 -5.09 -16.51
C VAL A 476 -25.59 -5.35 -15.30
N GLU A 477 -26.85 -5.71 -15.52
CA GLU A 477 -27.78 -6.06 -14.44
C GLU A 477 -27.37 -7.37 -13.79
N GLU A 478 -26.87 -8.32 -14.58
CA GLU A 478 -26.31 -9.57 -14.11
C GLU A 478 -25.02 -9.36 -13.32
N TYR A 479 -24.12 -8.49 -13.79
CA TYR A 479 -22.95 -8.08 -13.00
C TYR A 479 -23.36 -7.55 -11.62
N ILE A 480 -24.36 -6.64 -11.57
CA ILE A 480 -24.85 -6.06 -10.31
C ILE A 480 -25.52 -7.13 -9.44
N ALA A 481 -26.34 -8.02 -10.01
CA ALA A 481 -26.97 -9.14 -9.32
C ALA A 481 -25.97 -10.22 -8.87
N GLY A 482 -24.84 -10.28 -9.58
CA GLY A 482 -23.79 -11.25 -9.46
C GLY A 482 -24.04 -12.55 -10.18
N THR A 483 -24.99 -12.63 -11.12
CA THR A 483 -25.30 -13.81 -11.94
C THR A 483 -24.32 -13.97 -13.11
N ASP A 484 -24.39 -15.12 -13.79
CA ASP A 484 -23.53 -15.46 -14.93
C ASP A 484 -24.17 -15.09 -16.29
N PRO A 485 -23.67 -14.06 -17.01
CA PRO A 485 -24.24 -13.58 -18.26
C PRO A 485 -24.12 -14.52 -19.46
N ALA A 486 -23.53 -15.69 -19.26
CA ALA A 486 -23.48 -16.76 -20.24
C ALA A 486 -24.55 -17.84 -19.99
N SER A 487 -25.42 -17.69 -18.99
CA SER A 487 -26.28 -18.75 -18.48
C SER A 487 -27.67 -18.27 -18.09
N ALA A 488 -28.63 -18.44 -19.01
CA ALA A 488 -30.05 -18.10 -18.83
C ALA A 488 -30.78 -18.85 -17.69
N ALA A 489 -30.06 -19.73 -16.97
CA ALA A 489 -30.54 -20.43 -15.79
C ALA A 489 -30.07 -19.80 -14.46
N ASP A 490 -29.10 -18.88 -14.49
CA ASP A 490 -28.61 -18.16 -13.32
C ASP A 490 -29.25 -16.77 -13.27
N PHE A 491 -30.45 -16.68 -12.70
CA PHE A 491 -31.15 -15.40 -12.54
C PHE A 491 -31.53 -15.14 -11.08
N SER A 492 -31.63 -13.85 -10.72
CA SER A 492 -32.10 -13.46 -9.40
C SER A 492 -33.58 -13.80 -9.22
N CYS A 493 -33.89 -14.76 -8.34
CA CYS A 493 -35.25 -15.11 -7.99
C CYS A 493 -35.63 -14.65 -6.57
N LEU A 494 -36.83 -14.09 -6.45
CA LEU A 494 -37.45 -13.74 -5.18
C LEU A 494 -38.66 -14.66 -4.96
N SER A 495 -38.73 -15.29 -3.79
CA SER A 495 -39.86 -16.15 -3.42
C SER A 495 -40.45 -15.72 -2.07
N GLY A 496 -41.77 -15.80 -1.95
CA GLY A 496 -42.51 -15.45 -0.74
C GLY A 496 -43.34 -16.62 -0.24
N ARG A 497 -43.44 -16.79 1.08
CA ARG A 497 -44.41 -17.70 1.71
C ARG A 497 -45.02 -17.07 2.95
N ASN A 498 -46.29 -17.32 3.19
CA ASN A 498 -46.95 -16.94 4.45
C ASN A 498 -46.44 -17.83 5.59
N ALA A 499 -46.24 -17.23 6.76
CA ALA A 499 -45.86 -17.89 8.01
C ALA A 499 -46.71 -17.35 9.17
N PRO A 500 -46.80 -18.06 10.31
CA PRO A 500 -47.56 -17.57 11.47
C PRO A 500 -47.07 -16.23 12.03
N THR A 501 -45.82 -15.88 11.75
CA THR A 501 -45.15 -14.65 12.21
C THR A 501 -45.09 -13.57 11.12
N GLY A 502 -45.84 -13.71 10.02
CA GLY A 502 -45.86 -12.76 8.90
C GLY A 502 -45.48 -13.39 7.55
N ILE A 503 -44.74 -12.69 6.69
CA ILE A 503 -44.39 -13.18 5.34
C ILE A 503 -42.89 -13.40 5.23
N VAL A 504 -42.46 -14.61 4.87
CA VAL A 504 -41.04 -14.92 4.66
C VAL A 504 -40.68 -14.67 3.20
N ILE A 505 -39.69 -13.81 2.98
CA ILE A 505 -39.10 -13.52 1.69
C ILE A 505 -37.73 -14.19 1.60
N ARG A 506 -37.52 -14.94 0.53
CA ARG A 506 -36.30 -15.73 0.30
C ARG A 506 -35.70 -15.37 -1.06
N PHE A 507 -34.39 -15.15 -1.06
CA PHE A 507 -33.59 -14.88 -2.27
C PHE A 507 -32.17 -15.42 -2.09
N GLN A 508 -31.44 -15.56 -3.19
CA GLN A 508 -30.02 -15.89 -3.15
C GLN A 508 -29.20 -14.62 -2.92
N ALA A 509 -28.49 -14.55 -1.79
CA ALA A 509 -27.62 -13.45 -1.43
C ALA A 509 -26.16 -13.83 -1.68
N ARG A 510 -25.42 -12.97 -2.37
CA ARG A 510 -23.98 -13.11 -2.67
C ARG A 510 -23.20 -12.03 -1.90
N PRO A 511 -21.95 -12.29 -1.51
CA PRO A 511 -21.12 -11.29 -0.84
C PRO A 511 -20.82 -10.09 -1.75
N ARG A 512 -20.36 -8.99 -1.14
CA ARG A 512 -19.99 -7.74 -1.83
C ARG A 512 -21.15 -7.13 -2.64
N ARG A 513 -22.37 -7.33 -2.15
CA ARG A 513 -23.62 -6.73 -2.62
C ARG A 513 -24.47 -6.32 -1.45
N GLN A 514 -25.25 -5.28 -1.65
CA GLN A 514 -26.23 -4.78 -0.71
C GLN A 514 -27.63 -5.04 -1.27
N TYR A 515 -28.47 -5.64 -0.44
CA TYR A 515 -29.84 -5.97 -0.80
C TYR A 515 -30.81 -5.11 0.01
N ARG A 516 -31.81 -4.54 -0.66
CA ARG A 516 -32.93 -3.84 -0.03
C ARG A 516 -34.25 -4.43 -0.49
N ILE A 517 -35.09 -4.79 0.46
CA ILE A 517 -36.43 -5.27 0.19
C ILE A 517 -37.37 -4.08 0.25
N TRP A 518 -38.14 -3.90 -0.81
CA TRP A 518 -39.21 -2.90 -0.88
C TRP A 518 -40.54 -3.61 -0.94
N TYR A 519 -41.57 -2.97 -0.39
CA TYR A 519 -42.93 -3.49 -0.39
C TYR A 519 -43.93 -2.48 -0.95
N ALA A 520 -45.04 -3.01 -1.48
CA ALA A 520 -46.20 -2.26 -1.91
C ALA A 520 -47.48 -3.00 -1.51
N ASN A 521 -48.56 -2.26 -1.31
CA ASN A 521 -49.82 -2.76 -0.78
C ASN A 521 -50.90 -2.65 -1.85
N ASP A 522 -51.70 -3.70 -2.00
CA ASP A 522 -52.93 -3.79 -2.80
C ASP A 522 -52.81 -3.57 -4.33
N GLU A 523 -51.79 -2.86 -4.80
CA GLU A 523 -51.58 -2.51 -6.20
C GLU A 523 -50.12 -2.73 -6.63
N LEU A 524 -49.92 -3.15 -7.88
CA LEU A 524 -48.59 -3.36 -8.48
C LEU A 524 -48.29 -2.35 -9.61
N VAL A 525 -49.33 -1.87 -10.30
CA VAL A 525 -49.22 -0.88 -11.38
C VAL A 525 -49.19 0.51 -10.74
N GLU A 526 -48.14 1.29 -11.01
CA GLU A 526 -47.91 2.62 -10.38
C GLU A 526 -47.86 2.59 -8.84
N ALA A 527 -47.48 1.44 -8.28
CA ALA A 527 -47.40 1.25 -6.84
C ALA A 527 -46.42 2.23 -6.17
N THR A 528 -46.82 2.77 -5.03
CA THR A 528 -45.90 3.48 -4.13
C THR A 528 -45.12 2.44 -3.33
N TRP A 529 -43.82 2.35 -3.59
CA TRP A 529 -42.93 1.40 -2.92
C TRP A 529 -42.34 2.01 -1.66
N SER A 530 -42.48 1.31 -0.55
CA SER A 530 -41.86 1.64 0.74
C SER A 530 -40.68 0.71 1.03
N ASN A 531 -39.66 1.22 1.70
CA ASN A 531 -38.47 0.43 2.03
C ASN A 531 -38.72 -0.42 3.28
N ALA A 532 -38.68 -1.75 3.15
CA ALA A 532 -38.83 -2.69 4.27
C ALA A 532 -37.54 -2.85 5.07
N THR A 533 -36.39 -2.60 4.45
CA THR A 533 -35.06 -2.77 5.05
C THR A 533 -34.27 -1.44 4.94
N PRO A 534 -34.50 -0.50 5.88
CA PRO A 534 -33.77 0.76 5.95
C PRO A 534 -32.25 0.56 6.06
N ASP A 535 -31.83 -0.48 6.75
CA ASP A 535 -30.46 -0.98 6.73
C ASP A 535 -30.32 -2.04 5.63
N PRO A 536 -29.34 -1.92 4.73
CA PRO A 536 -29.14 -2.89 3.67
C PRO A 536 -28.73 -4.25 4.24
N ILE A 537 -29.25 -5.33 3.66
CA ILE A 537 -28.84 -6.68 3.97
C ILE A 537 -27.52 -6.97 3.23
N THR A 538 -26.54 -7.48 3.96
CA THR A 538 -25.24 -7.93 3.43
C THR A 538 -24.92 -9.33 3.97
N VAL A 539 -24.17 -10.11 3.19
CA VAL A 539 -23.73 -11.45 3.59
C VAL A 539 -22.22 -11.60 3.35
N SER A 540 -21.54 -12.36 4.21
CA SER A 540 -20.10 -12.64 4.07
C SER A 540 -19.81 -13.84 3.16
N VAL A 541 -20.78 -14.72 3.00
CA VAL A 541 -20.73 -15.89 2.11
C VAL A 541 -22.02 -15.97 1.31
N GLU A 542 -21.94 -16.60 0.13
CA GLU A 542 -23.12 -16.88 -0.66
C GLU A 542 -24.07 -17.82 0.10
N GLN A 543 -25.34 -17.44 0.19
CA GLN A 543 -26.36 -18.21 0.89
C GLN A 543 -27.75 -17.88 0.41
N THR A 544 -28.67 -18.82 0.61
CA THR A 544 -30.10 -18.53 0.55
C THR A 544 -30.49 -17.73 1.80
N TYR A 545 -30.81 -16.45 1.63
CA TYR A 545 -31.18 -15.56 2.73
C TYR A 545 -32.70 -15.55 2.93
N GLU A 546 -33.15 -15.57 4.18
CA GLU A 546 -34.55 -15.41 4.55
C GLU A 546 -34.73 -14.14 5.39
N TRP A 547 -35.55 -13.22 4.90
CA TRP A 547 -36.05 -12.08 5.66
C TRP A 547 -37.52 -12.31 6.00
N VAL A 548 -37.95 -11.92 7.20
CA VAL A 548 -39.34 -12.07 7.64
C VAL A 548 -39.94 -10.68 7.75
N ASP A 549 -40.98 -10.42 6.96
CA ASP A 549 -41.89 -9.30 7.19
C ASP A 549 -42.78 -9.67 8.37
N ASP A 550 -42.52 -9.11 9.54
CA ASP A 550 -43.28 -9.30 10.78
C ASP A 550 -44.07 -8.04 11.19
N GLY A 551 -44.15 -7.04 10.32
CA GLY A 551 -44.80 -5.75 10.60
C GLY A 551 -43.96 -4.74 11.39
N SER A 552 -42.72 -5.07 11.78
CA SER A 552 -41.87 -4.15 12.55
C SER A 552 -41.35 -2.96 11.75
N THR A 553 -41.14 -3.14 10.44
CA THR A 553 -40.64 -2.11 9.50
C THR A 553 -41.58 -1.88 8.32
N THR A 554 -42.76 -2.51 8.31
CA THR A 554 -43.75 -2.41 7.24
C THR A 554 -45.11 -1.99 7.81
N GLU A 555 -45.90 -1.26 7.01
CA GLU A 555 -47.23 -0.81 7.41
C GLU A 555 -48.25 -1.02 6.26
N PRO A 556 -49.50 -1.46 6.54
CA PRO A 556 -49.98 -2.02 7.81
C PRO A 556 -49.25 -3.32 8.18
N ASP A 557 -49.54 -3.96 9.31
CA ASP A 557 -48.97 -5.28 9.64
C ASP A 557 -49.29 -6.30 8.53
N PRO A 558 -48.39 -7.23 8.16
CA PRO A 558 -48.66 -8.25 7.14
C PRO A 558 -49.83 -9.18 7.49
N ASN A 559 -50.24 -9.27 8.76
CA ASN A 559 -51.41 -10.00 9.22
C ASN A 559 -52.65 -9.11 9.42
N ASP A 560 -52.58 -7.83 9.06
CA ASP A 560 -53.72 -6.92 9.15
C ASP A 560 -54.84 -7.41 8.21
N PRO A 561 -56.07 -7.64 8.70
CA PRO A 561 -57.18 -8.14 7.88
C PRO A 561 -57.63 -7.16 6.79
N SER A 562 -57.21 -5.89 6.84
CA SER A 562 -57.49 -4.88 5.80
C SER A 562 -56.51 -4.93 4.63
N LEU A 563 -55.36 -5.60 4.78
CA LEU A 563 -54.39 -5.81 3.71
C LEU A 563 -54.83 -6.99 2.84
N HIS A 564 -55.17 -6.74 1.57
CA HIS A 564 -55.59 -7.81 0.67
C HIS A 564 -54.40 -8.47 -0.02
N THR A 565 -53.43 -7.67 -0.47
CA THR A 565 -52.21 -8.17 -1.10
C THR A 565 -50.98 -7.37 -0.70
N ARG A 566 -49.85 -8.06 -0.58
CA ARG A 566 -48.52 -7.48 -0.36
C ARG A 566 -47.59 -7.90 -1.49
N PHE A 567 -46.99 -6.93 -2.16
CA PHE A 567 -45.99 -7.13 -3.20
C PHE A 567 -44.61 -6.79 -2.65
N TYR A 568 -43.60 -7.49 -3.15
CA TYR A 568 -42.21 -7.25 -2.79
C TYR A 568 -41.35 -7.11 -4.05
N ARG A 569 -40.32 -6.28 -3.96
CA ARG A 569 -39.22 -6.26 -4.92
C ARG A 569 -37.89 -6.23 -4.18
N LEU A 570 -36.90 -6.88 -4.76
CA LEU A 570 -35.53 -6.86 -4.29
C LEU A 570 -34.76 -5.83 -5.12
N ASN A 571 -34.03 -4.94 -4.45
CA ASN A 571 -33.09 -4.03 -5.10
C ASN A 571 -31.68 -4.45 -4.69
N THR A 572 -30.86 -4.80 -5.67
CA THR A 572 -29.45 -5.17 -5.48
C THR A 572 -28.57 -4.00 -5.90
N ARG A 573 -27.56 -3.69 -5.10
CA ARG A 573 -26.55 -2.68 -5.40
C ARG A 573 -25.17 -3.18 -5.04
N LEU A 574 -24.17 -2.68 -5.74
CA LEU A 574 -22.78 -2.84 -5.36
C LEU A 574 -22.45 -1.90 -4.17
N PRO A 575 -21.48 -2.25 -3.31
CA PRO A 575 -21.08 -1.42 -2.17
C PRO A 575 -20.48 -0.08 -2.63
N GLU A 576 -20.81 1.01 -1.91
CA GLU A 576 -20.35 2.39 -2.19
C GLU A 576 -18.98 2.75 -1.60
#